data_AF-A0A9W9YLR6-F1
#
_entry.id   AF-A0A9W9YLR6-F1
#
_cell.length_a   1.000
_cell.length_b   1.000
_cell.length_c   1.000
_cell.angle_alpha   90.00
_cell.angle_beta   90.00
_cell.angle_gamma   90.00
#
_symmetry.space_group_name_H-M   'P 1'
#
loop_
_entity.id
_entity.type
_entity.pdbx_description
1 polymer ?
#
loop_
_entity_poly.entity_id
_entity_poly.type
_entity_poly.pdbx_seq_one_letter_code
_entity_poly.pdbx_strand_id
1 'polypeptide(L)'
;MAAAEAAKGFWNNREFLTAWPATSLSHVRSEAIDEDVTRETVTSLHSLHQKLKQPDLWSEVAIVKRVIYQHGNQHRKQFYFVGLRKIVKSLNRLQEIDICDKWSIVRKSFSWSSRKRLVTDLQPPTSYPKFILIVDVLGCLTGAAHLILQVMSFCQETFRYSCSELVNGFFLTFHLACISSLSRVW
;
A
#
# COMPACT_ATOMS: atom_id res chain seq x y z
N MET A 1 16.05 17.95 11.79
CA MET A 1 15.19 18.29 10.64
C MET A 1 15.74 17.80 9.29
N ALA A 2 17.06 17.66 9.09
CA ALA A 2 17.64 17.21 7.81
C ALA A 2 17.33 15.74 7.41
N ALA A 3 17.16 14.81 8.36
CA ALA A 3 16.91 13.40 8.06
C ALA A 3 15.51 13.10 7.45
N ALA A 4 14.52 13.93 7.78
CA ALA A 4 13.15 13.77 7.29
C ALA A 4 12.97 14.21 5.83
N GLU A 5 13.84 15.09 5.33
CA GLU A 5 13.83 15.54 3.93
C GLU A 5 14.52 14.54 2.99
N ALA A 6 15.58 13.87 3.46
CA ALA A 6 16.24 12.81 2.70
C ALA A 6 15.31 11.61 2.43
N ALA A 7 14.47 11.25 3.39
CA ALA A 7 13.51 10.15 3.26
C ALA A 7 12.37 10.42 2.26
N LYS A 8 12.01 11.70 2.02
CA LYS A 8 10.96 12.09 1.05
C LYS A 8 11.37 11.84 -0.41
N GLY A 9 12.67 11.81 -0.71
CA GLY A 9 13.21 11.53 -2.05
C GLY A 9 13.51 10.06 -2.32
N PHE A 10 13.89 9.32 -1.27
CA PHE A 10 14.39 7.94 -1.38
C PHE A 10 13.41 6.99 -2.06
N TRP A 11 12.16 6.93 -1.58
CA TRP A 11 11.12 6.07 -2.14
C TRP A 11 10.53 6.58 -3.46
N ASN A 12 10.93 7.79 -3.89
CA ASN A 12 10.48 8.37 -5.14
C ASN A 12 11.26 7.88 -6.36
N ASN A 13 12.45 7.27 -6.18
CA ASN A 13 13.28 6.75 -7.26
C ASN A 13 12.94 5.29 -7.60
N ARG A 14 12.62 5.03 -8.88
CA ARG A 14 12.32 3.68 -9.40
C ARG A 14 13.50 2.71 -9.29
N GLU A 15 14.73 3.23 -9.34
CA GLU A 15 15.96 2.44 -9.41
C GLU A 15 16.32 1.72 -8.10
N PHE A 16 15.81 2.20 -6.96
CA PHE A 16 16.12 1.61 -5.65
C PHE A 16 15.32 0.33 -5.37
N LEU A 17 14.14 0.17 -5.99
CA LEU A 17 13.35 -1.05 -5.88
C LEU A 17 13.98 -2.23 -6.64
N THR A 18 14.99 -1.97 -7.47
CA THR A 18 15.70 -2.97 -8.28
C THR A 18 17.10 -3.28 -7.79
N ALA A 19 17.61 -2.56 -6.78
CA ALA A 19 19.02 -2.63 -6.38
C ALA A 19 19.16 -2.78 -4.86
N TRP A 20 18.82 -3.96 -4.32
CA TRP A 20 19.37 -4.37 -3.03
C TRP A 20 20.51 -5.36 -3.26
N PRO A 21 21.75 -5.08 -2.79
CA PRO A 21 22.85 -6.01 -2.95
C PRO A 21 22.54 -7.29 -2.18
N ALA A 22 22.71 -8.43 -2.87
CA ALA A 22 22.54 -9.77 -2.31
C ALA A 22 23.43 -9.92 -1.07
N THR A 23 22.83 -9.88 0.12
CA THR A 23 23.52 -10.23 1.36
C THR A 23 23.85 -11.72 1.32
N SER A 24 25.14 -12.03 1.44
CA SER A 24 25.67 -13.39 1.37
C SER A 24 25.09 -14.27 2.47
N LEU A 25 24.40 -15.33 2.08
CA LEU A 25 23.97 -16.42 2.95
C LEU A 25 25.19 -17.18 3.48
N SER A 26 25.57 -16.97 4.74
CA SER A 26 26.50 -17.87 5.43
C SER A 26 26.23 -17.91 6.94
N HIS A 27 25.02 -18.39 7.30
CA HIS A 27 24.70 -19.15 8.53
C HIS A 27 23.21 -19.05 8.81
N VAL A 28 22.42 -19.98 8.29
CA VAL A 28 21.14 -20.33 8.91
C VAL A 28 21.29 -21.78 9.33
N ARG A 29 21.54 -21.99 10.63
CA ARG A 29 21.51 -23.32 11.23
C ARG A 29 20.10 -23.88 11.04
N SER A 30 20.03 -25.10 10.52
CA SER A 30 18.80 -25.89 10.41
C SER A 30 18.33 -26.31 11.82
N GLU A 31 17.66 -25.41 12.52
CA GLU A 31 16.81 -25.80 13.65
C GLU A 31 15.58 -26.53 13.10
N ALA A 32 15.13 -27.57 13.81
CA ALA A 32 13.92 -28.31 13.46
C ALA A 32 12.76 -27.31 13.34
N ILE A 33 12.19 -27.21 12.13
CA ILE A 33 11.10 -26.29 11.85
C ILE A 33 9.86 -26.76 12.60
N ASP A 34 9.39 -25.95 13.54
CA ASP A 34 8.15 -26.21 14.26
C ASP A 34 6.96 -26.13 13.28
N GLU A 35 6.26 -27.25 13.13
CA GLU A 35 5.14 -27.40 12.20
C GLU A 35 3.95 -26.52 12.60
N ASP A 36 3.76 -26.27 13.90
CA ASP A 36 2.66 -25.44 14.39
C ASP A 36 2.93 -23.95 14.11
N VAL A 37 4.18 -23.50 14.28
CA VAL A 37 4.60 -22.13 13.90
C VAL A 37 4.48 -21.91 12.39
N THR A 38 4.81 -22.93 11.60
CA THR A 38 4.66 -22.86 10.13
C THR A 38 3.18 -22.78 9.74
N ARG A 39 2.31 -23.50 10.46
CA ARG A 39 0.85 -23.47 10.21
C ARG A 39 0.27 -22.10 10.55
N GLU A 40 0.62 -21.55 11.71
CA GLU A 40 0.16 -20.23 12.18
C GLU A 40 0.61 -19.09 11.27
N THR A 41 1.86 -19.15 10.80
CA THR A 41 2.36 -18.14 9.87
C THR A 41 1.60 -18.21 8.55
N VAL A 42 1.37 -19.38 7.97
CA VAL A 42 0.63 -19.50 6.69
C VAL A 42 -0.83 -19.06 6.80
N THR A 43 -1.54 -19.40 7.89
CA THR A 43 -2.91 -18.92 8.11
C THR A 43 -2.95 -17.40 8.31
N SER A 44 -1.97 -16.84 9.02
CA SER A 44 -1.81 -15.39 9.17
C SER A 44 -1.58 -14.72 7.81
N LEU A 45 -0.70 -15.28 6.96
CA LEU A 45 -0.44 -14.78 5.61
C LEU A 45 -1.69 -14.84 4.71
N HIS A 46 -2.54 -15.86 4.89
CA HIS A 46 -3.82 -15.99 4.18
C HIS A 46 -4.79 -14.88 4.56
N SER A 47 -4.94 -14.62 5.87
CA SER A 47 -5.82 -13.57 6.39
C SER A 47 -5.37 -12.18 5.91
N LEU A 48 -4.05 -11.96 5.85
CA LEU A 48 -3.46 -10.71 5.41
C LEU A 48 -3.72 -10.45 3.91
N HIS A 49 -3.64 -11.49 3.08
CA HIS A 49 -3.99 -11.40 1.65
C HIS A 49 -5.45 -10.98 1.42
N GLN A 50 -6.38 -11.47 2.25
CA GLN A 50 -7.78 -11.08 2.15
C GLN A 50 -8.00 -9.62 2.55
N LYS A 51 -7.32 -9.17 3.62
CA LYS A 51 -7.39 -7.77 4.09
C LYS A 51 -6.76 -6.77 3.11
N LEU A 52 -5.80 -7.21 2.29
CA LEU A 52 -5.15 -6.38 1.27
C LEU A 52 -6.07 -6.05 0.08
N LYS A 53 -7.15 -6.82 -0.14
CA LYS A 53 -8.12 -6.51 -1.19
C LYS A 53 -9.01 -5.34 -0.74
N GLN A 54 -8.69 -4.14 -1.18
CA GLN A 54 -9.47 -2.92 -0.89
C GLN A 54 -10.15 -2.38 -2.16
N PRO A 55 -11.27 -2.98 -2.61
CA PRO A 55 -12.00 -2.49 -3.78
C PRO A 55 -12.56 -1.07 -3.58
N ASP A 56 -12.93 -0.73 -2.35
CA ASP A 56 -13.62 0.53 -2.03
C ASP A 56 -12.69 1.75 -2.17
N LEU A 57 -11.42 1.61 -1.76
CA LEU A 57 -10.43 2.68 -1.89
C LEU A 57 -10.24 3.12 -3.35
N TRP A 58 -10.15 2.16 -4.28
CA TRP A 58 -9.95 2.45 -5.69
C TRP A 58 -11.18 3.11 -6.33
N SER A 59 -12.37 2.78 -5.85
CA SER A 59 -13.60 3.43 -6.27
C SER A 59 -13.62 4.91 -5.87
N GLU A 60 -13.17 5.23 -4.66
CA GLU A 60 -13.05 6.59 -4.15
C GLU A 60 -11.96 7.38 -4.90
N VAL A 61 -10.82 6.74 -5.20
CA VAL A 61 -9.78 7.36 -6.05
C VAL A 61 -10.33 7.74 -7.43
N ALA A 62 -11.19 6.90 -8.02
CA ALA A 62 -11.81 7.19 -9.31
C ALA A 62 -12.81 8.37 -9.24
N ILE A 63 -13.51 8.53 -8.12
CA ILE A 63 -14.35 9.72 -7.85
C ILE A 63 -13.47 10.96 -7.78
N VAL A 64 -12.40 10.94 -6.98
CA VAL A 64 -11.49 12.08 -6.83
C VAL A 64 -10.83 12.45 -8.17
N LYS A 65 -10.43 11.46 -8.99
CA LYS A 65 -9.91 11.69 -10.35
C LYS A 65 -10.92 12.43 -11.23
N ARG A 66 -12.21 12.05 -11.17
CA ARG A 66 -13.27 12.74 -11.93
C ARG A 66 -13.46 14.18 -11.46
N VAL A 67 -13.45 14.42 -10.15
CA VAL A 67 -13.52 15.76 -9.57
C VAL A 67 -12.35 16.63 -10.04
N ILE A 68 -11.12 16.10 -10.02
CA ILE A 68 -9.93 16.81 -10.53
C ILE A 68 -10.05 17.11 -12.03
N TYR A 69 -10.61 16.20 -12.82
CA TYR A 69 -10.79 16.43 -14.25
C TYR A 69 -11.82 17.53 -14.52
N GLN A 70 -13.00 17.46 -13.89
CA GLN A 70 -14.09 18.42 -14.09
C GLN A 70 -13.74 19.83 -13.62
N HIS A 71 -13.05 19.96 -12.49
CA HIS A 71 -12.76 21.24 -11.84
C HIS A 71 -11.31 21.74 -12.09
N GLY A 72 -10.59 21.07 -13.00
CA GLY A 72 -9.17 21.30 -13.28
C GLY A 72 -8.79 22.72 -13.68
N ASN A 73 -9.63 23.39 -14.48
CA ASN A 73 -9.35 24.73 -14.99
C ASN A 73 -9.69 25.83 -13.99
N GLN A 74 -10.69 25.62 -13.13
CA GLN A 74 -11.18 26.61 -12.17
C GLN A 74 -10.30 26.71 -10.93
N HIS A 75 -9.78 25.57 -10.44
CA HIS A 75 -9.12 25.51 -9.12
C HIS A 75 -7.63 25.17 -9.21
N ARG A 76 -7.02 25.28 -10.40
CA ARG A 76 -5.65 24.79 -10.68
C ARG A 76 -4.57 25.25 -9.67
N LYS A 77 -4.66 26.49 -9.20
CA LYS A 77 -3.66 27.10 -8.28
C LYS A 77 -4.05 26.98 -6.80
N GLN A 78 -5.22 26.43 -6.49
CA GLN A 78 -5.73 26.36 -5.13
C GLN A 78 -5.05 25.25 -4.33
N PHE A 79 -4.75 25.54 -3.05
CA PHE A 79 -4.00 24.62 -2.19
C PHE A 79 -4.71 23.27 -2.01
N TYR A 80 -6.03 23.28 -1.78
CA TYR A 80 -6.81 22.04 -1.69
C TYR A 80 -6.75 21.23 -3.00
N PHE A 81 -6.74 21.89 -4.15
CA PHE A 81 -6.76 21.21 -5.44
C PHE A 81 -5.40 20.59 -5.77
N VAL A 82 -4.32 21.28 -5.40
CA VAL A 82 -2.96 20.75 -5.45
C VAL A 82 -2.83 19.55 -4.50
N GLY A 83 -3.44 19.61 -3.32
CA GLY A 83 -3.52 18.51 -2.36
C GLY A 83 -4.19 17.27 -2.93
N LEU A 84 -5.39 17.42 -3.52
CA LEU A 84 -6.10 16.32 -4.18
C LEU A 84 -5.26 15.64 -5.27
N ARG A 85 -4.53 16.42 -6.09
CA ARG A 85 -3.62 15.86 -7.10
C ARG A 85 -2.47 15.07 -6.49
N LYS A 86 -1.89 15.54 -5.38
CA LYS A 86 -0.83 14.81 -4.67
C LYS A 86 -1.36 13.49 -4.10
N ILE A 87 -2.55 13.49 -3.50
CA ILE A 87 -3.21 12.29 -2.97
C ILE A 87 -3.40 11.25 -4.09
N VAL A 88 -4.00 11.64 -5.21
CA VAL A 88 -4.22 10.73 -6.35
C VAL A 88 -2.90 10.20 -6.91
N LYS A 89 -1.86 11.04 -7.00
CA LYS A 89 -0.54 10.61 -7.47
C LYS A 89 0.06 9.56 -6.54
N SER A 90 0.00 9.77 -5.23
CA SER A 90 0.53 8.82 -4.25
C SER A 90 -0.28 7.51 -4.22
N LEU A 91 -1.62 7.59 -4.35
CA LEU A 91 -2.48 6.40 -4.41
C LEU A 91 -2.27 5.60 -5.70
N ASN A 92 -2.07 6.25 -6.85
CA ASN A 92 -1.68 5.53 -8.08
C ASN A 92 -0.35 4.80 -7.91
N ARG A 93 0.63 5.45 -7.25
CA ARG A 93 1.92 4.82 -6.97
C ARG A 93 1.77 3.62 -6.03
N LEU A 94 0.87 3.70 -5.05
CA LEU A 94 0.53 2.57 -4.18
C LEU A 94 -0.10 1.42 -4.99
N GLN A 95 -0.95 1.74 -5.96
CA GLN A 95 -1.53 0.76 -6.89
C GLN A 95 -0.47 0.08 -7.75
N GLU A 96 0.52 0.84 -8.25
CA GLU A 96 1.63 0.32 -9.05
C GLU A 96 2.57 -0.63 -8.30
N ILE A 97 2.68 -0.53 -6.97
CA ILE A 97 3.49 -1.48 -6.17
C ILE A 97 2.90 -2.89 -6.25
N ASP A 98 1.58 -3.00 -6.47
CA ASP A 98 0.86 -4.26 -6.66
C ASP A 98 1.21 -5.32 -5.61
N ILE A 99 1.04 -4.92 -4.35
CA ILE A 99 1.32 -5.77 -3.18
C ILE A 99 0.49 -7.05 -3.24
N CYS A 100 -0.74 -6.97 -3.77
CA CYS A 100 -1.64 -8.12 -3.87
C CYS A 100 -1.06 -9.23 -4.76
N ASP A 101 -0.55 -8.88 -5.94
CA ASP A 101 0.01 -9.87 -6.86
C ASP A 101 1.35 -10.40 -6.36
N LYS A 102 2.22 -9.52 -5.85
CA LYS A 102 3.49 -9.93 -5.23
C LYS A 102 3.28 -10.89 -4.05
N TRP A 103 2.28 -10.61 -3.21
CA TRP A 103 1.89 -11.50 -2.10
C TRP A 103 1.31 -12.82 -2.58
N SER A 104 0.58 -12.82 -3.70
CA SER A 104 0.07 -14.05 -4.32
C SER A 104 1.21 -14.98 -4.77
N ILE A 105 2.32 -14.41 -5.24
CA ILE A 105 3.51 -15.17 -5.66
C ILE A 105 4.21 -15.79 -4.44
N VAL A 106 4.35 -15.04 -3.35
CA VAL A 106 4.87 -15.57 -2.07
C VAL A 106 4.04 -16.76 -1.63
N ARG A 107 2.70 -16.59 -1.63
CA ARG A 107 1.77 -17.63 -1.23
C ARG A 107 1.88 -18.88 -2.10
N LYS A 108 1.93 -18.72 -3.43
CA LYS A 108 2.07 -19.84 -4.39
C LYS A 108 3.42 -20.56 -4.28
N SER A 109 4.45 -19.88 -3.75
CA SER A 109 5.78 -20.47 -3.55
C SER A 109 5.83 -21.47 -2.40
N PHE A 110 4.83 -21.44 -1.51
CA PHE A 110 4.57 -22.53 -0.58
C PHE A 110 3.92 -23.68 -1.36
N SER A 111 4.72 -24.64 -1.85
CA SER A 111 4.15 -25.84 -2.45
C SER A 111 3.55 -26.70 -1.34
N TRP A 112 2.27 -27.01 -1.45
CA TRP A 112 1.65 -28.04 -0.61
C TRP A 112 1.56 -29.31 -1.42
N SER A 113 2.03 -30.41 -0.86
CA SER A 113 1.82 -31.71 -1.50
C SER A 113 0.31 -31.97 -1.52
N SER A 114 -0.28 -31.90 -2.71
CA SER A 114 -1.71 -32.07 -2.93
C SER A 114 -2.10 -33.55 -2.91
N ARG A 115 -1.80 -34.25 -1.81
CA ARG A 115 -2.43 -35.53 -1.52
C ARG A 115 -3.58 -35.31 -0.55
N LYS A 116 -4.75 -35.08 -1.16
CA LYS A 116 -6.13 -35.23 -0.63
C LYS A 116 -6.21 -35.69 0.84
N ARG A 117 -6.68 -34.82 1.74
CA ARG A 117 -7.92 -34.97 2.53
C ARG A 117 -7.95 -34.01 3.72
N LEU A 118 -9.12 -33.43 3.93
CA LEU A 118 -9.59 -32.68 5.10
C LEU A 118 -8.84 -31.38 5.47
N VAL A 119 -9.65 -30.34 5.64
CA VAL A 119 -9.33 -28.95 6.02
C VAL A 119 -8.64 -28.84 7.39
N THR A 120 -8.45 -29.94 8.11
CA THR A 120 -7.78 -30.01 9.41
C THR A 120 -6.31 -30.41 9.36
N ASP A 121 -5.82 -31.02 8.28
CA ASP A 121 -4.42 -31.45 8.14
C ASP A 121 -3.69 -30.61 7.08
N LEU A 122 -3.31 -29.38 7.45
CA LEU A 122 -2.28 -28.66 6.71
C LEU A 122 -0.94 -29.38 6.93
N GLN A 123 -0.57 -30.29 6.03
CA GLN A 123 0.80 -30.79 5.97
C GLN A 123 1.78 -29.62 5.78
N PRO A 124 2.99 -29.70 6.38
CA PRO A 124 4.00 -28.67 6.20
C PRO A 124 4.33 -28.50 4.71
N PRO A 125 4.57 -27.26 4.24
CA PRO A 125 4.86 -27.00 2.84
C PRO A 125 6.13 -27.74 2.41
N THR A 126 6.08 -28.39 1.24
CA THR A 126 7.20 -29.12 0.65
C THR A 126 8.29 -28.20 0.09
N SER A 127 8.00 -26.92 -0.07
CA SER A 127 8.97 -25.89 -0.45
C SER A 127 8.64 -24.55 0.21
N TYR A 128 9.68 -23.78 0.51
CA TYR A 128 9.57 -22.43 1.04
C TYR A 128 9.93 -21.39 -0.04
N PRO A 129 9.36 -20.17 0.02
CA PRO A 129 9.77 -19.08 -0.84
C PRO A 129 11.27 -18.77 -0.68
N LYS A 130 11.91 -18.40 -1.78
CA LYS A 130 13.31 -17.94 -1.75
C LYS A 130 13.42 -16.71 -0.84
N PHE A 131 14.48 -16.65 -0.04
CA PHE A 131 14.74 -15.52 0.86
C PHE A 131 14.66 -14.15 0.16
N ILE A 132 15.23 -14.04 -1.04
CA ILE A 132 15.19 -12.82 -1.87
C ILE A 132 13.75 -12.35 -2.10
N LEU A 133 12.83 -13.28 -2.39
CA LEU A 133 11.43 -12.97 -2.65
C LEU A 133 10.70 -12.47 -1.40
N ILE A 134 11.11 -12.93 -0.20
CA ILE A 134 10.61 -12.42 1.08
C ILE A 134 11.11 -10.99 1.30
N VAL A 135 12.41 -10.75 1.09
CA VAL A 135 13.03 -9.42 1.22
C VAL A 135 12.38 -8.41 0.28
N ASP A 136 12.16 -8.78 -0.98
CA ASP A 136 11.52 -7.92 -1.98
C ASP A 136 10.10 -7.49 -1.55
N VAL A 137 9.32 -8.42 -1.00
CA VAL A 137 7.97 -8.14 -0.52
C VAL A 137 7.97 -7.29 0.73
N LEU A 138 8.89 -7.52 1.66
CA LEU A 138 9.07 -6.65 2.83
C LEU A 138 9.48 -5.22 2.42
N GLY A 139 10.34 -5.08 1.41
CA GLY A 139 10.68 -3.78 0.82
C GLY A 139 9.46 -3.07 0.22
N CYS A 140 8.64 -3.80 -0.53
CA CYS A 140 7.39 -3.29 -1.11
C CYS A 140 6.39 -2.85 -0.02
N LEU A 141 6.22 -3.65 1.04
CA LEU A 141 5.35 -3.32 2.18
C LEU A 141 5.83 -2.07 2.92
N THR A 142 7.14 -1.94 3.11
CA THR A 142 7.75 -0.77 3.74
C THR A 142 7.52 0.49 2.90
N GLY A 143 7.74 0.41 1.58
CA GLY A 143 7.47 1.51 0.65
C GLY A 143 5.98 1.90 0.62
N ALA A 144 5.10 0.90 0.63
CA ALA A 144 3.65 1.11 0.70
C ALA A 144 3.22 1.82 1.99
N ALA A 145 3.74 1.40 3.14
CA ALA A 145 3.48 2.04 4.42
C ALA A 145 3.88 3.53 4.41
N HIS A 146 5.03 3.87 3.83
CA HIS A 146 5.45 5.26 3.68
C HIS A 146 4.50 6.07 2.78
N LEU A 147 4.06 5.49 1.65
CA LEU A 147 3.09 6.14 0.77
C LEU A 147 1.75 6.36 1.47
N ILE A 148 1.28 5.39 2.26
CA ILE A 148 0.03 5.51 3.03
C ILE A 148 0.15 6.66 4.04
N LEU A 149 1.23 6.70 4.83
CA LEU A 149 1.46 7.79 5.78
C LEU A 149 1.52 9.17 5.08
N GLN A 150 2.12 9.22 3.89
CA GLN A 150 2.16 10.44 3.10
C GLN A 150 0.77 10.84 2.58
N VAL A 151 -0.04 9.87 2.12
CA VAL A 151 -1.43 10.09 1.71
C VAL A 151 -2.24 10.63 2.88
N MET A 152 -2.14 10.02 4.06
CA MET A 152 -2.82 10.50 5.26
C MET A 152 -2.42 11.95 5.56
N SER A 153 -1.12 12.27 5.59
CA SER A 153 -0.66 13.65 5.80
C SER A 153 -1.27 14.63 4.79
N PHE A 154 -1.31 14.28 3.50
CA PHE A 154 -1.94 15.11 2.47
C PHE A 154 -3.45 15.22 2.64
N CYS A 155 -4.14 14.14 3.01
CA CYS A 155 -5.58 14.18 3.31
C CYS A 155 -5.86 15.16 4.44
N GLN A 156 -5.05 15.17 5.51
CA GLN A 156 -5.23 16.08 6.66
C GLN A 156 -5.14 17.54 6.23
N GLU A 157 -4.09 17.85 5.49
CA GLU A 157 -3.78 19.20 5.04
C GLU A 157 -4.86 19.69 4.05
N THR A 158 -5.21 18.85 3.08
CA THR A 158 -6.23 19.15 2.06
C THR A 158 -7.61 19.31 2.68
N PHE A 159 -7.94 18.51 3.70
CA PHE A 159 -9.18 18.61 4.45
C PHE A 159 -9.28 19.96 5.16
N ARG A 160 -8.23 20.38 5.87
CA ARG A 160 -8.19 21.69 6.55
C ARG A 160 -8.38 22.85 5.58
N TYR A 161 -7.70 22.83 4.43
CA TYR A 161 -7.91 23.85 3.40
C TYR A 161 -9.34 23.85 2.85
N SER A 162 -9.91 22.67 2.60
CA SER A 162 -11.29 22.56 2.11
C SER A 162 -12.31 23.06 3.12
N CYS A 163 -12.12 22.80 4.42
CA CYS A 163 -12.97 23.33 5.48
C CYS A 163 -12.86 24.85 5.60
N SER A 164 -11.65 25.42 5.45
CA SER A 164 -11.46 26.87 5.48
C SER A 164 -12.22 27.56 4.35
N GLU A 165 -12.17 27.03 3.13
CA GLU A 165 -12.91 27.57 1.98
C GLU A 165 -14.43 27.42 2.16
N LEU A 166 -14.87 26.35 2.83
CA LEU A 166 -16.28 26.11 3.13
C LEU A 166 -16.84 27.12 4.14
N VAL A 167 -16.06 27.51 5.16
CA VAL A 167 -16.43 28.59 6.10
C VAL A 167 -16.56 29.92 5.37
N ASN A 168 -15.72 30.16 4.35
CA ASN A 168 -15.79 31.36 3.52
C ASN A 168 -16.96 31.35 2.51
N GLY A 169 -17.73 30.26 2.43
CA GLY A 169 -18.93 30.17 1.58
C GLY A 169 -18.64 29.91 0.09
N PHE A 170 -17.38 29.65 -0.29
CA PHE A 170 -17.02 29.40 -1.68
C PHE A 170 -17.34 27.97 -2.08
N PHE A 171 -17.92 27.78 -3.27
CA PHE A 171 -18.14 26.47 -3.93
C PHE A 171 -18.59 25.35 -2.97
N LEU A 172 -19.62 25.60 -2.15
CA LEU A 172 -20.02 24.76 -1.02
C LEU A 172 -20.19 23.27 -1.39
N THR A 173 -20.92 22.99 -2.47
CA THR A 173 -21.20 21.63 -2.94
C THR A 173 -19.93 20.89 -3.35
N PHE A 174 -18.98 21.59 -4.00
CA PHE A 174 -17.69 21.04 -4.37
C PHE A 174 -16.84 20.72 -3.14
N HIS A 175 -16.76 21.64 -2.17
CA HIS A 175 -15.97 21.41 -0.97
C HIS A 175 -16.56 20.31 -0.08
N LEU A 176 -17.88 20.19 0.01
CA LEU A 176 -18.55 19.07 0.68
C LEU A 176 -18.22 17.72 0.02
N ALA A 177 -18.24 17.67 -1.32
CA ALA A 177 -17.84 16.46 -2.06
C ALA A 177 -16.37 16.11 -1.83
N CYS A 178 -15.47 17.11 -1.82
CA CYS A 178 -14.05 16.92 -1.52
C CYS A 178 -13.83 16.40 -0.10
N ILE A 179 -14.46 17.02 0.90
CA ILE A 179 -14.40 16.62 2.31
C ILE A 179 -14.90 15.18 2.46
N SER A 180 -16.08 14.87 1.91
CA SER A 180 -16.63 13.52 1.96
C SER A 180 -15.70 12.49 1.33
N SER A 181 -15.08 12.80 0.19
CA SER A 181 -14.17 11.88 -0.49
C SER A 181 -12.87 11.70 0.31
N LEU A 182 -12.30 12.79 0.83
CA LEU A 182 -11.08 12.77 1.66
C LEU A 182 -11.29 11.97 2.95
N SER A 183 -12.46 12.09 3.58
CA SER A 183 -12.80 11.34 4.80
C SER A 183 -12.95 9.83 4.57
N ARG A 184 -13.31 9.39 3.35
CA ARG A 184 -13.37 7.95 3.02
C ARG A 184 -12.02 7.38 2.59
N VAL A 185 -11.12 8.24 2.11
CA VAL A 185 -9.75 7.87 1.75
C VAL A 185 -8.83 7.81 2.98
N TRP A 186 -9.13 8.61 4.03
CA TRP A 186 -8.45 8.57 5.32
C TRP A 186 -8.74 7.28 6.08
#